data_AF-A0A9D1F5B5-F1
#
_entry.id   AF-A0A9D1F5B5-F1
#
_cell.length_a   1.000
_cell.length_b   1.000
_cell.length_c   1.000
_cell.angle_alpha   90.00
_cell.angle_beta   90.00
_cell.angle_gamma   90.00
#
_symmetry.space_group_name_H-M   'P 1'
#
loop_
_entity.id
_entity.type
_entity.pdbx_description
1 polymer ?
#
loop_
_entity_poly.entity_id
_entity_poly.type
_entity_poly.pdbx_seq_one_letter_code
_entity_poly.pdbx_strand_id
1 'polypeptide(L)'
;MSVNSEGSKKAIEYSLKDFARFYTGANRQALLLFARLVEAGTVIPYRIRNKAFSVEVASTTAFTLNLVFQNVLIEDGRHPAQILMENVRIQRGGGVFRLKFYNALKKEEPAKESSFVFDHLNSAVVLWNYNFYTQSLLDNPEKLPWCLLDEPMRALLGKVSSLGRDSLNEYEKKILPAVQFLDVIFGLYLDAETKVAYGRSNIYFNREKLETMTFGEGQKRAGIALMEQFGWLESKQRFLHFEEDKEAFFKSFVRQLTQKEGKTLYTWLQGNLSAATSEYPRLKQVLPVYAGNHRIICNCIDKVIRDCGYEGSYPDYRKEKKAAFVEVSQVYERKYTYLNEKKKLELISFVESIVNGCLTVTALRGTILGKRKTDIYDTAMTAIDGCFTEQGRRRCQVESVLSIDPDMEEGQVLELTQDFIIGLVK
;
A
#
# COMPACT_ATOMS: atom_id res chain seq x y z
N MET A 1 53.71 50.21 3.83
CA MET A 1 52.51 50.07 4.68
C MET A 1 51.55 49.14 3.96
N SER A 2 51.46 47.92 4.46
CA SER A 2 50.67 46.81 3.94
C SER A 2 49.18 47.08 4.11
N VAL A 3 48.45 47.08 2.99
CA VAL A 3 46.99 47.07 2.97
C VAL A 3 46.56 45.70 3.49
N ASN A 4 45.91 45.71 4.65
CA ASN A 4 45.34 44.52 5.29
C ASN A 4 44.37 43.82 4.32
N SER A 5 44.65 42.55 4.07
CA SER A 5 43.71 41.61 3.49
C SER A 5 42.53 41.43 4.45
N GLU A 6 41.36 41.94 4.05
CA GLU A 6 40.10 41.53 4.66
C GLU A 6 39.99 40.01 4.57
N GLY A 7 39.90 39.37 5.74
CA GLY A 7 39.83 37.93 5.85
C GLY A 7 38.64 37.39 5.08
N SER A 8 38.91 36.69 3.98
CA SER A 8 37.91 35.84 3.34
C SER A 8 37.44 34.84 4.40
N LYS A 9 36.23 35.00 4.94
CA LYS A 9 35.61 33.97 5.78
C LYS A 9 35.57 32.70 4.94
N LYS A 10 36.48 31.75 5.20
CA LYS A 10 36.54 30.46 4.50
C LYS A 10 35.14 29.85 4.55
N ALA A 11 34.53 29.71 3.37
CA ALA A 11 33.23 29.10 3.27
C ALA A 11 33.35 27.63 3.68
N ILE A 12 32.54 27.22 4.65
CA ILE A 12 32.59 25.88 5.23
C ILE A 12 31.79 24.95 4.34
N GLU A 13 32.38 23.82 3.98
CA GLU A 13 31.74 22.80 3.16
C GLU A 13 31.28 21.62 4.00
N TYR A 14 30.07 21.17 3.77
CA TYR A 14 29.41 20.09 4.49
C TYR A 14 29.01 18.97 3.52
N SER A 15 29.17 17.73 3.97
CA SER A 15 28.41 16.62 3.37
C SER A 15 26.91 16.83 3.63
N LEU A 16 26.04 16.19 2.84
CA LEU A 16 24.59 16.20 3.10
C LEU A 16 24.27 15.67 4.51
N LYS A 17 24.99 14.63 4.98
CA LYS A 17 24.83 14.06 6.33
C LYS A 17 25.20 15.04 7.45
N ASP A 18 26.29 15.78 7.27
CA ASP A 18 26.72 16.77 8.27
C ASP A 18 25.82 18.00 8.26
N PHE A 19 25.36 18.42 7.07
CA PHE A 19 24.42 19.51 6.92
C PHE A 19 23.06 19.18 7.57
N ALA A 20 22.63 17.92 7.51
CA ALA A 20 21.39 17.47 8.16
C ALA A 20 21.36 17.70 9.68
N ARG A 21 22.52 17.87 10.34
CA ARG A 21 22.61 18.17 11.78
C ARG A 21 22.03 19.55 12.14
N PHE A 22 21.90 20.45 11.18
CA PHE A 22 21.29 21.78 11.39
C PHE A 22 19.76 21.77 11.33
N TYR A 23 19.15 20.62 11.03
CA TYR A 23 17.71 20.47 10.87
C TYR A 23 17.16 19.44 11.86
N THR A 24 15.84 19.49 12.06
CA THR A 24 15.09 18.50 12.85
C THR A 24 13.90 17.97 12.05
N GLY A 25 13.21 16.96 12.57
CA GLY A 25 12.01 16.39 11.97
C GLY A 25 12.20 15.93 10.51
N ALA A 26 11.19 16.19 9.68
CA ALA A 26 11.13 15.75 8.29
C ALA A 26 12.25 16.35 7.41
N ASN A 27 12.70 17.58 7.67
CA ASN A 27 13.79 18.21 6.93
C ASN A 27 15.11 17.45 7.12
N ARG A 28 15.41 17.07 8.37
CA ARG A 28 16.60 16.26 8.67
C ARG A 28 16.53 14.89 7.99
N GLN A 29 15.38 14.23 8.07
CA GLN A 29 15.21 12.91 7.47
C GLN A 29 15.33 12.95 5.94
N ALA A 30 14.72 13.92 5.29
CA ALA A 30 14.82 14.11 3.84
C ALA A 30 16.26 14.34 3.39
N LEU A 31 17.06 15.12 4.13
CA LEU A 31 18.48 15.31 3.85
C LEU A 31 19.30 14.02 4.03
N LEU A 32 18.99 13.23 5.07
CA LEU A 32 19.67 11.94 5.30
C LEU A 32 19.34 10.91 4.23
N LEU A 33 18.08 10.86 3.77
CA LEU A 33 17.65 10.01 2.66
C LEU A 33 18.31 10.45 1.35
N PHE A 34 18.34 11.76 1.08
CA PHE A 34 19.05 12.29 -0.08
C PHE A 34 20.52 11.88 -0.08
N ALA A 35 21.20 11.99 1.07
CA ALA A 35 22.59 11.55 1.20
C ALA A 35 22.78 10.06 0.88
N ARG A 36 21.87 9.19 1.34
CA ARG A 36 21.92 7.76 1.05
C ARG A 36 21.73 7.46 -0.43
N LEU A 37 20.80 8.14 -1.09
CA LEU A 37 20.56 7.97 -2.53
C LEU A 37 21.77 8.39 -3.36
N VAL A 38 22.40 9.52 -3.01
CA VAL A 38 23.64 10.00 -3.63
C VAL A 38 24.78 8.99 -3.43
N GLU A 39 24.96 8.46 -2.22
CA GLU A 39 25.98 7.46 -1.92
C GLU A 39 25.77 6.12 -2.63
N ALA A 40 24.51 5.74 -2.85
CA ALA A 40 24.14 4.51 -3.57
C ALA A 40 24.25 4.66 -5.10
N GLY A 41 24.46 5.87 -5.62
CA GLY A 41 24.47 6.14 -7.06
C GLY A 41 23.10 5.93 -7.72
N THR A 42 22.02 6.06 -6.96
CA THR A 42 20.66 5.87 -7.46
C THR A 42 20.27 7.02 -8.39
N VAL A 43 19.54 6.74 -9.47
CA VAL A 43 18.93 7.80 -10.30
C VAL A 43 17.85 8.49 -9.48
N ILE A 44 18.03 9.78 -9.20
CA ILE A 44 17.13 10.54 -8.32
C ILE A 44 16.22 11.45 -9.17
N PRO A 45 14.89 11.27 -9.15
CA PRO A 45 13.97 12.17 -9.84
C PRO A 45 14.05 13.58 -9.26
N TYR A 46 14.11 14.59 -10.13
CA TYR A 46 14.09 15.99 -9.73
C TYR A 46 13.24 16.85 -10.66
N ARG A 47 12.79 17.99 -10.16
CA ARG A 47 12.06 19.01 -10.92
C ARG A 47 12.58 20.39 -10.57
N ILE A 48 12.75 21.24 -11.58
CA ILE A 48 13.05 22.67 -11.41
C ILE A 48 11.85 23.46 -11.94
N ARG A 49 11.18 24.21 -11.07
CA ARG A 49 10.04 25.06 -11.45
C ARG A 49 9.93 26.25 -10.50
N ASN A 50 9.65 27.44 -11.02
CA ASN A 50 9.40 28.65 -10.22
C ASN A 50 10.51 28.94 -9.18
N LYS A 51 11.78 28.85 -9.58
CA LYS A 51 12.95 28.98 -8.68
C LYS A 51 12.97 27.97 -7.51
N ALA A 52 12.25 26.86 -7.61
CA ALA A 52 12.36 25.75 -6.68
C ALA A 52 13.01 24.55 -7.38
N PHE A 53 13.97 23.92 -6.69
CA PHE A 53 14.55 22.65 -7.07
C PHE A 53 14.05 21.59 -6.09
N SER A 54 13.24 20.67 -6.59
CA SER A 54 12.63 19.59 -5.80
C SER A 54 13.28 18.27 -6.18
N VAL A 55 13.72 17.52 -5.19
CA VAL A 55 14.29 16.18 -5.34
C VAL A 55 13.38 15.19 -4.62
N GLU A 56 12.94 14.15 -5.31
CA GLU A 56 12.15 13.07 -4.70
C GLU A 56 13.10 12.11 -3.97
N VAL A 57 13.01 12.06 -2.64
CA VAL A 57 13.94 11.29 -1.79
C VAL A 57 13.31 10.04 -1.20
N ALA A 58 11.98 9.93 -1.25
CA ALA A 58 11.26 8.69 -1.01
C ALA A 58 9.92 8.73 -1.74
N SER A 59 9.50 7.59 -2.28
CA SER A 59 8.21 7.41 -2.94
C SER A 59 7.68 6.04 -2.60
N THR A 60 6.46 6.02 -2.08
CA THR A 60 5.67 4.83 -1.78
C THR A 60 4.26 5.05 -2.27
N THR A 61 3.45 4.01 -2.17
CA THR A 61 2.05 4.03 -2.57
C THR A 61 1.18 4.87 -1.64
N ALA A 62 1.63 5.15 -0.40
CA ALA A 62 0.93 5.99 0.57
C ALA A 62 1.59 7.36 0.85
N PHE A 63 2.83 7.62 0.40
CA PHE A 63 3.36 8.99 0.39
C PHE A 63 4.54 9.18 -0.58
N THR A 64 4.78 10.42 -0.99
CA THR A 64 6.06 10.90 -1.52
C THR A 64 6.66 11.93 -0.57
N LEU A 65 7.99 11.90 -0.43
CA LEU A 65 8.77 12.88 0.32
C LEU A 65 9.72 13.57 -0.64
N ASN A 66 9.54 14.89 -0.75
CA ASN A 66 10.38 15.75 -1.55
C ASN A 66 11.27 16.62 -0.67
N LEU A 67 12.51 16.79 -1.08
CA LEU A 67 13.42 17.80 -0.56
C LEU A 67 13.42 19.00 -1.51
N VAL A 68 12.98 20.15 -1.04
CA VAL A 68 12.78 21.34 -1.87
C VAL A 68 13.70 22.46 -1.45
N PHE A 69 14.61 22.82 -2.34
CA PHE A 69 15.46 24.00 -2.25
C PHE A 69 14.73 25.18 -2.89
N GLN A 70 14.61 26.29 -2.17
CA GLN A 70 13.81 27.44 -2.56
C GLN A 70 14.67 28.63 -3.00
N ASN A 71 14.12 29.43 -3.91
CA ASN A 71 14.78 30.58 -4.53
C ASN A 71 16.13 30.24 -5.16
N VAL A 72 16.16 29.10 -5.86
CA VAL A 72 17.35 28.57 -6.50
C VAL A 72 17.79 29.46 -7.65
N LEU A 73 19.05 29.87 -7.61
CA LEU A 73 19.77 30.55 -8.68
C LEU A 73 20.91 29.65 -9.16
N ILE A 74 20.99 29.46 -10.47
CA ILE A 74 22.05 28.67 -11.09
C ILE A 74 23.24 29.59 -11.34
N GLU A 75 24.37 29.36 -10.66
CA GLU A 75 25.52 30.27 -10.72
C GLU A 75 26.20 30.28 -12.11
N ASP A 76 26.14 29.17 -12.85
CA ASP A 76 26.72 29.06 -14.20
C ASP A 76 25.80 29.61 -15.32
N GLY A 77 24.56 30.00 -14.99
CA GLY A 77 23.56 30.52 -15.92
C GLY A 77 23.07 29.51 -16.97
N ARG A 78 23.47 28.24 -16.88
CA ARG A 78 23.13 27.20 -17.86
C ARG A 78 22.00 26.35 -17.30
N HIS A 79 20.95 26.15 -18.09
CA HIS A 79 19.96 25.12 -17.75
C HIS A 79 20.56 23.75 -18.08
N PRO A 80 20.85 22.90 -17.08
CA PRO A 80 21.43 21.58 -17.34
C PRO A 80 20.42 20.70 -18.09
N ALA A 81 20.89 19.97 -19.11
CA ALA A 81 20.09 18.92 -19.73
C ALA A 81 19.89 17.74 -18.77
N GLN A 82 20.92 17.46 -17.95
CA GLN A 82 20.85 16.48 -16.88
C GLN A 82 21.71 16.91 -15.69
N ILE A 83 21.14 16.85 -14.48
CA ILE A 83 21.86 16.95 -13.21
C ILE A 83 22.26 15.55 -12.77
N LEU A 84 23.56 15.33 -12.60
CA LEU A 84 24.14 14.13 -12.01
C LEU A 84 24.25 14.37 -10.49
N MET A 85 23.48 13.62 -9.71
CA MET A 85 23.46 13.74 -8.25
C MET A 85 24.65 13.02 -7.62
N GLU A 86 25.85 13.32 -8.09
CA GLU A 86 27.11 12.76 -7.63
C GLU A 86 27.91 13.83 -6.89
N ASN A 87 28.66 13.41 -5.86
CA ASN A 87 29.52 14.29 -5.07
C ASN A 87 28.80 15.54 -4.55
N VAL A 88 27.53 15.40 -4.15
CA VAL A 88 26.71 16.53 -3.71
C VAL A 88 27.23 17.10 -2.39
N ARG A 89 27.51 18.41 -2.37
CA ARG A 89 28.06 19.13 -1.20
C ARG A 89 27.29 20.41 -0.94
N ILE A 90 27.24 20.84 0.33
CA ILE A 90 26.63 22.11 0.71
C ILE A 90 27.68 23.04 1.28
N GLN A 91 27.89 24.17 0.62
CA GLN A 91 28.77 25.23 1.09
C GLN A 91 27.94 26.31 1.80
N ARG A 92 28.40 26.73 2.99
CA ARG A 92 27.81 27.83 3.76
C ARG A 92 28.83 28.96 3.89
N GLY A 93 28.50 30.15 3.38
CA GLY A 93 29.37 31.32 3.48
C GLY A 93 28.62 32.62 3.20
N GLY A 94 28.92 33.69 3.93
CA GLY A 94 28.37 35.03 3.66
C GLY A 94 26.85 35.16 3.76
N GLY A 95 26.16 34.25 4.48
CA GLY A 95 24.70 34.23 4.57
C GLY A 95 23.98 33.47 3.45
N VAL A 96 24.74 32.85 2.53
CA VAL A 96 24.22 32.13 1.36
C VAL A 96 24.55 30.63 1.49
N PHE A 97 23.62 29.78 1.05
CA PHE A 97 23.86 28.35 0.89
C PHE A 97 24.04 28.00 -0.58
N ARG A 98 25.04 27.17 -0.88
CA ARG A 98 25.27 26.63 -2.22
C ARG A 98 25.22 25.11 -2.20
N LEU A 99 24.39 24.52 -3.05
CA LEU A 99 24.38 23.10 -3.35
C LEU A 99 25.26 22.85 -4.57
N LYS A 100 26.36 22.15 -4.40
CA LYS A 100 27.28 21.74 -5.47
C LYS A 100 26.94 20.34 -5.95
N PHE A 101 26.98 20.11 -7.25
CA PHE A 101 26.70 18.83 -7.90
C PHE A 101 27.38 18.80 -9.28
N TYR A 102 27.37 17.64 -9.95
CA TYR A 102 27.85 17.54 -11.33
C TYR A 102 26.69 17.62 -12.31
N ASN A 103 26.87 18.25 -13.46
CA ASN A 103 25.86 18.26 -14.52
C ASN A 103 26.45 17.99 -15.90
N ALA A 104 25.59 17.57 -16.82
CA ALA A 104 25.91 17.40 -18.23
C ALA A 104 24.97 18.29 -19.06
N LEU A 105 25.56 19.09 -19.95
CA LEU A 105 24.82 19.98 -20.87
C LEU A 105 24.34 19.25 -22.12
N LYS A 106 25.09 18.23 -22.55
CA LYS A 106 24.80 17.33 -23.66
C LYS A 106 25.33 15.94 -23.32
N LYS A 107 24.74 14.87 -23.88
CA LYS A 107 25.17 13.47 -23.65
C LYS A 107 26.66 13.22 -23.97
N GLU A 108 27.26 14.04 -24.82
CA GLU A 108 28.63 13.89 -25.34
C GLU A 108 29.65 14.80 -24.65
N GLU A 109 29.21 15.75 -23.81
CA GLU A 109 30.12 16.65 -23.09
C GLU A 109 30.51 16.07 -21.71
N PRO A 110 31.77 16.24 -21.27
CA PRO A 110 32.19 15.78 -19.95
C PRO A 110 31.42 16.52 -18.86
N ALA A 111 31.00 15.78 -17.82
CA ALA A 111 30.32 16.35 -16.68
C ALA A 111 31.18 17.42 -15.99
N LYS A 112 30.55 18.52 -15.57
CA LYS A 112 31.21 19.64 -14.88
C LYS A 112 30.56 19.90 -13.53
N GLU A 113 31.36 20.35 -12.57
CA GLU A 113 30.85 20.84 -11.29
C GLU A 113 30.02 22.12 -11.55
N SER A 114 28.82 22.15 -10.98
CA SER A 114 27.89 23.27 -11.02
C SER A 114 27.30 23.48 -9.63
N SER A 115 26.65 24.61 -9.44
CA SER A 115 26.10 25.01 -8.15
C SER A 115 24.76 25.73 -8.27
N PHE A 116 23.89 25.40 -7.32
CA PHE A 116 22.67 26.13 -7.02
C PHE A 116 22.88 26.94 -5.74
N VAL A 117 22.77 28.26 -5.84
CA VAL A 117 22.55 29.11 -4.67
C VAL A 117 21.09 28.96 -4.25
N PHE A 118 20.83 28.81 -2.96
CA PHE A 118 19.47 28.73 -2.42
C PHE A 118 19.36 29.47 -1.08
N ASP A 119 18.15 29.96 -0.78
CA ASP A 119 17.89 30.72 0.45
C ASP A 119 17.59 29.80 1.63
N HIS A 120 16.71 28.83 1.40
CA HIS A 120 16.26 27.90 2.42
C HIS A 120 15.81 26.58 1.80
N LEU A 121 15.63 25.58 2.66
CA LEU A 121 15.28 24.23 2.30
C LEU A 121 14.17 23.72 3.21
N ASN A 122 13.17 23.10 2.59
CA ASN A 122 12.04 22.48 3.27
C ASN A 122 11.78 21.09 2.69
N SER A 123 11.30 20.19 3.53
CA SER A 123 10.69 18.94 3.09
C SER A 123 9.21 19.15 2.78
N ALA A 124 8.73 18.47 1.75
CA ALA A 124 7.33 18.42 1.38
C ALA A 124 6.89 16.95 1.35
N VAL A 125 6.07 16.56 2.31
CA VAL A 125 5.41 15.24 2.34
C VAL A 125 4.07 15.38 1.65
N VAL A 126 3.86 14.59 0.60
CA VAL A 126 2.55 14.42 -0.02
C VAL A 126 2.10 13.02 0.34
N LEU A 127 1.05 12.92 1.14
CA LEU A 127 0.43 11.65 1.46
C LEU A 127 -0.45 11.21 0.28
N TRP A 128 -0.63 9.91 0.14
CA TRP A 128 -1.62 9.26 -0.72
C TRP A 128 -2.60 8.45 0.15
N ASN A 129 -3.72 8.07 -0.44
CA ASN A 129 -4.78 7.33 0.24
C ASN A 129 -4.36 5.85 0.39
N TYR A 130 -4.35 5.34 1.63
CA TYR A 130 -4.04 3.93 1.91
C TYR A 130 -5.03 2.95 1.28
N ASN A 131 -6.22 3.40 0.88
CA ASN A 131 -7.22 2.55 0.25
C ASN A 131 -7.01 2.41 -1.28
N PHE A 132 -5.98 3.04 -1.85
CA PHE A 132 -5.62 2.82 -3.26
C PHE A 132 -4.52 1.79 -3.41
N TYR A 133 -4.71 0.92 -4.40
CA TYR A 133 -3.80 -0.15 -4.75
C TYR A 133 -3.16 0.14 -6.10
N THR A 134 -1.89 -0.22 -6.25
CA THR A 134 -1.16 -0.09 -7.51
C THR A 134 -0.88 -1.43 -8.18
N GLN A 135 -1.29 -2.52 -7.53
CA GLN A 135 -1.09 -3.88 -8.02
C GLN A 135 -2.41 -4.51 -8.49
N SER A 136 -2.33 -5.32 -9.54
CA SER A 136 -3.44 -6.18 -9.95
C SER A 136 -3.76 -7.19 -8.86
N LEU A 137 -5.05 -7.39 -8.60
CA LEU A 137 -5.48 -8.41 -7.65
C LEU A 137 -5.23 -9.81 -8.20
N LEU A 138 -4.59 -10.65 -7.38
CA LEU A 138 -4.37 -12.05 -7.69
C LEU A 138 -5.67 -12.83 -7.55
N ASP A 139 -5.93 -13.74 -8.49
CA ASP A 139 -7.02 -14.72 -8.37
C ASP A 139 -6.64 -15.85 -7.40
N ASN A 140 -6.51 -15.48 -6.11
CA ASN A 140 -6.28 -16.40 -5.01
C ASN A 140 -7.11 -15.96 -3.81
N PRO A 141 -8.31 -16.53 -3.62
CA PRO A 141 -9.26 -16.10 -2.58
C PRO A 141 -8.69 -16.13 -1.16
N GLU A 142 -7.74 -17.02 -0.87
CA GLU A 142 -7.19 -17.16 0.48
C GLU A 142 -6.21 -16.03 0.82
N LYS A 143 -5.52 -15.51 -0.20
CA LYS A 143 -4.58 -14.40 -0.08
C LYS A 143 -5.23 -13.05 -0.36
N LEU A 144 -6.33 -13.01 -1.11
CA LEU A 144 -6.95 -11.79 -1.61
C LEU A 144 -7.17 -10.71 -0.53
N PRO A 145 -7.75 -10.99 0.66
CA PRO A 145 -7.90 -9.96 1.69
C PRO A 145 -6.55 -9.40 2.17
N TRP A 146 -5.53 -10.24 2.20
CA TRP A 146 -4.21 -9.88 2.71
C TRP A 146 -3.38 -9.13 1.65
N CYS A 147 -3.57 -9.44 0.36
CA CYS A 147 -3.05 -8.64 -0.74
C CYS A 147 -3.58 -7.20 -0.71
N LEU A 148 -4.87 -7.02 -0.34
CA LEU A 148 -5.49 -5.71 -0.15
C LEU A 148 -4.98 -4.94 1.09
N LEU A 149 -4.14 -5.55 1.93
CA LEU A 149 -3.54 -4.88 3.08
C LEU A 149 -2.01 -4.78 2.96
N ASP A 150 -1.36 -5.61 2.14
CA ASP A 150 0.09 -5.65 2.01
C ASP A 150 0.69 -4.31 1.57
N GLU A 151 0.19 -3.76 0.47
CA GLU A 151 0.68 -2.49 -0.07
C GLU A 151 0.49 -1.32 0.92
N PRO A 152 -0.70 -1.13 1.54
CA PRO A 152 -0.88 -0.14 2.60
C PRO A 152 0.03 -0.34 3.82
N MET A 153 0.21 -1.60 4.25
CA MET A 153 1.08 -1.96 5.36
C MET A 153 2.54 -1.63 5.06
N ARG A 154 3.05 -2.00 3.88
CA ARG A 154 4.40 -1.65 3.44
C ARG A 154 4.60 -0.16 3.33
N ALA A 155 3.58 0.57 2.88
CA ALA A 155 3.66 2.02 2.79
C ALA A 155 3.73 2.67 4.19
N LEU A 156 3.00 2.16 5.19
CA LEU A 156 3.15 2.58 6.58
C LEU A 156 4.56 2.30 7.11
N LEU A 157 5.12 1.11 6.84
CA LEU A 157 6.49 0.78 7.23
C LEU A 157 7.52 1.69 6.56
N GLY A 158 7.34 1.98 5.28
CA GLY A 158 8.14 2.94 4.51
C GLY A 158 8.06 4.36 5.10
N LYS A 159 6.88 4.76 5.57
CA LYS A 159 6.67 6.06 6.22
C LYS A 159 7.45 6.14 7.53
N VAL A 160 7.39 5.11 8.36
CA VAL A 160 8.15 5.05 9.62
C VAL A 160 9.65 5.04 9.39
N SER A 161 10.14 4.28 8.41
CA SER A 161 11.57 4.21 8.11
C SER A 161 12.10 5.52 7.53
N SER A 162 11.26 6.25 6.79
CA SER A 162 11.65 7.50 6.12
C SER A 162 11.47 8.74 6.99
N LEU A 163 10.38 8.83 7.76
CA LEU A 163 9.99 10.04 8.50
C LEU A 163 10.13 9.89 10.02
N GLY A 164 10.24 8.66 10.52
CA GLY A 164 10.26 8.35 11.95
C GLY A 164 8.87 8.23 12.56
N ARG A 165 8.80 7.64 13.77
CA ARG A 165 7.54 7.33 14.48
C ARG A 165 6.72 8.58 14.86
N ASP A 166 7.38 9.72 15.05
CA ASP A 166 6.69 10.96 15.43
C ASP A 166 5.84 11.52 14.31
N SER A 167 6.12 11.13 13.05
CA SER A 167 5.32 11.52 11.88
C SER A 167 3.99 10.77 11.74
N LEU A 168 3.78 9.75 12.56
CA LEU A 168 2.60 8.91 12.50
C LEU A 168 1.44 9.49 13.30
N ASN A 169 0.23 9.32 12.76
CA ASN A 169 -0.99 9.64 13.48
C ASN A 169 -1.38 8.54 14.50
N GLU A 170 -2.46 8.75 15.25
CA GLU A 170 -2.83 7.83 16.34
C GLU A 170 -3.19 6.42 15.83
N TYR A 171 -3.91 6.33 14.71
CA TYR A 171 -4.30 5.07 14.10
C TYR A 171 -3.09 4.30 13.53
N GLU A 172 -2.17 5.00 12.88
CA GLU A 172 -0.91 4.44 12.38
C GLU A 172 -0.05 3.93 13.53
N LYS A 173 0.10 4.71 14.61
CA LYS A 173 0.82 4.29 15.82
C LYS A 173 0.22 3.05 16.46
N LYS A 174 -1.11 2.97 16.50
CA LYS A 174 -1.86 1.85 17.07
C LYS A 174 -1.62 0.54 16.31
N ILE A 175 -1.58 0.57 14.99
CA ILE A 175 -1.40 -0.65 14.18
C ILE A 175 0.05 -0.97 13.87
N LEU A 176 0.98 -0.02 13.97
CA LEU A 176 2.39 -0.21 13.62
C LEU A 176 3.01 -1.48 14.22
N PRO A 177 2.86 -1.80 15.52
CA PRO A 177 3.46 -3.02 16.09
C PRO A 177 2.94 -4.29 15.42
N ALA A 178 1.63 -4.35 15.13
CA ALA A 178 1.01 -5.47 14.42
C ALA A 178 1.55 -5.57 12.99
N VAL A 179 1.64 -4.44 12.29
CA VAL A 179 2.15 -4.39 10.91
C VAL A 179 3.61 -4.84 10.84
N GLN A 180 4.46 -4.41 11.77
CA GLN A 180 5.86 -4.84 11.84
C GLN A 180 6.02 -6.35 12.07
N PHE A 181 5.10 -6.96 12.82
CA PHE A 181 5.08 -8.41 13.02
C PHE A 181 4.55 -9.15 11.79
N LEU A 182 3.44 -8.67 11.22
CA LEU A 182 2.79 -9.29 10.06
C LEU A 182 3.64 -9.21 8.80
N ASP A 183 4.43 -8.14 8.61
CA ASP A 183 5.34 -7.98 7.46
C ASP A 183 6.30 -9.17 7.29
N VAL A 184 6.86 -9.66 8.41
CA VAL A 184 7.73 -10.85 8.42
C VAL A 184 6.98 -12.09 7.94
N ILE A 185 5.73 -12.27 8.38
CA ILE A 185 4.90 -13.42 8.01
C ILE A 185 4.44 -13.31 6.56
N PHE A 186 4.02 -12.10 6.13
CA PHE A 186 3.50 -11.82 4.80
C PHE A 186 4.58 -11.96 3.74
N GLY A 187 5.84 -11.68 4.07
CA GLY A 187 6.99 -11.96 3.21
C GLY A 187 7.08 -13.43 2.75
N LEU A 188 6.57 -14.38 3.55
CA LEU A 188 6.45 -15.79 3.14
C LEU A 188 5.02 -16.14 2.69
N TYR A 189 3.99 -15.69 3.40
CA TYR A 189 2.60 -16.07 3.12
C TYR A 189 2.11 -15.60 1.74
N LEU A 190 2.43 -14.36 1.37
CA LEU A 190 2.01 -13.77 0.11
C LEU A 190 2.89 -14.17 -1.07
N ASP A 191 4.02 -14.84 -0.81
CA ASP A 191 4.90 -15.35 -1.84
C ASP A 191 4.19 -16.30 -2.82
N ALA A 192 4.52 -16.22 -4.11
CA ALA A 192 3.87 -17.00 -5.16
C ALA A 192 4.03 -18.53 -4.98
N GLU A 193 5.12 -18.98 -4.33
CA GLU A 193 5.35 -20.39 -4.03
C GLU A 193 4.50 -20.89 -2.87
N THR A 194 4.03 -19.98 -2.01
CA THR A 194 3.18 -20.36 -0.88
C THR A 194 1.78 -20.71 -1.37
N LYS A 195 1.39 -21.97 -1.22
CA LYS A 195 0.08 -22.48 -1.62
C LYS A 195 -0.59 -23.12 -0.42
N VAL A 196 -1.75 -22.60 -0.08
CA VAL A 196 -2.64 -23.23 0.88
C VAL A 196 -3.46 -24.26 0.10
N ALA A 197 -3.28 -25.54 0.43
CA ALA A 197 -3.98 -26.60 -0.26
C ALA A 197 -5.48 -26.53 0.03
N TYR A 198 -6.28 -27.14 -0.84
CA TYR A 198 -7.71 -27.19 -0.66
C TYR A 198 -8.11 -27.84 0.67
N GLY A 199 -8.93 -27.15 1.47
CA GLY A 199 -9.25 -27.59 2.84
C GLY A 199 -8.17 -27.26 3.89
N ARG A 200 -7.05 -26.65 3.47
CA ARG A 200 -6.00 -26.08 4.33
C ARG A 200 -5.33 -27.08 5.27
N SER A 201 -5.43 -28.36 4.91
CA SER A 201 -4.73 -29.47 5.54
C SER A 201 -3.23 -29.31 5.37
N ASN A 202 -2.80 -28.96 4.15
CA ASN A 202 -1.41 -28.72 3.79
C ASN A 202 -1.20 -27.26 3.40
N ILE A 203 -0.06 -26.71 3.81
CA ILE A 203 0.43 -25.40 3.39
C ILE A 203 1.83 -25.66 2.87
N TYR A 204 2.01 -25.42 1.58
CA TYR A 204 3.29 -25.48 0.89
C TYR A 204 3.89 -24.07 0.90
N PHE A 205 5.19 -23.97 1.13
CA PHE A 205 5.92 -22.71 1.18
C PHE A 205 7.41 -22.98 0.98
N ASN A 206 8.16 -21.94 0.66
CA ASN A 206 9.61 -22.02 0.54
C ASN A 206 10.27 -22.22 1.91
N ARG A 207 10.90 -23.37 2.12
CA ARG A 207 11.54 -23.71 3.41
C ARG A 207 12.75 -22.83 3.71
N GLU A 208 13.55 -22.46 2.70
CA GLU A 208 14.71 -21.59 2.90
C GLU A 208 14.28 -20.22 3.41
N LYS A 209 13.21 -19.65 2.84
CA LYS A 209 12.63 -18.40 3.32
C LYS A 209 12.10 -18.52 4.76
N LEU A 210 11.48 -19.65 5.11
CA LEU A 210 11.05 -19.91 6.49
C LEU A 210 12.25 -19.94 7.45
N GLU A 211 13.35 -20.60 7.09
CA GLU A 211 14.54 -20.69 7.95
C GLU A 211 15.16 -19.30 8.21
N THR A 212 15.15 -18.42 7.21
CA THR A 212 15.62 -17.03 7.36
C THR A 212 14.66 -16.13 8.15
N MET A 213 13.45 -16.60 8.46
CA MET A 213 12.45 -15.83 9.19
C MET A 213 12.95 -15.58 10.63
N THR A 214 13.04 -14.31 10.99
CA THR A 214 13.48 -13.86 12.31
C THR A 214 12.61 -12.72 12.80
N PHE A 215 12.45 -12.62 14.11
CA PHE A 215 11.69 -11.54 14.75
C PHE A 215 12.57 -10.85 15.79
N GLY A 216 12.68 -9.52 15.70
CA GLY A 216 13.28 -8.73 16.77
C GLY A 216 12.42 -8.76 18.05
N GLU A 217 13.01 -8.45 19.20
CA GLU A 217 12.31 -8.43 20.50
C GLU A 217 10.99 -7.65 20.47
N GLY A 218 10.99 -6.46 19.84
CA GLY A 218 9.79 -5.64 19.71
C GLY A 218 8.70 -6.32 18.90
N GLN A 219 9.07 -7.02 17.81
CA GLN A 219 8.12 -7.77 16.98
C GLN A 219 7.60 -9.00 17.71
N LYS A 220 8.44 -9.70 18.51
CA LYS A 220 8.01 -10.83 19.33
C LYS A 220 6.94 -10.41 20.34
N ARG A 221 7.18 -9.32 21.08
CA ARG A 221 6.18 -8.77 22.04
C ARG A 221 4.90 -8.33 21.33
N ALA A 222 5.01 -7.68 20.19
CA ALA A 222 3.85 -7.24 19.40
C ALA A 222 3.03 -8.43 18.87
N GLY A 223 3.69 -9.48 18.35
CA GLY A 223 3.02 -10.69 17.87
C GLY A 223 2.25 -11.41 18.98
N ILE A 224 2.83 -11.52 20.18
CA ILE A 224 2.15 -12.09 21.35
C ILE A 224 0.90 -11.27 21.69
N ALA A 225 1.04 -9.95 21.85
CA ALA A 225 -0.07 -9.07 22.19
C ALA A 225 -1.18 -9.11 21.12
N LEU A 226 -0.81 -9.19 19.85
CA LEU A 226 -1.75 -9.32 18.74
C LEU A 226 -2.55 -10.62 18.86
N MET A 227 -1.88 -11.75 19.04
CA MET A 227 -2.56 -13.04 19.18
C MET A 227 -3.42 -13.11 20.44
N GLU A 228 -3.03 -12.47 21.54
CA GLU A 228 -3.89 -12.33 22.73
C GLU A 228 -5.13 -11.50 22.46
N GLN A 229 -4.98 -10.35 21.80
CA GLN A 229 -6.08 -9.44 21.45
C GLN A 229 -7.17 -10.15 20.64
N PHE A 230 -6.79 -11.06 19.73
CA PHE A 230 -7.72 -11.80 18.88
C PHE A 230 -8.04 -13.22 19.39
N GLY A 231 -7.53 -13.61 20.56
CA GLY A 231 -7.80 -14.92 21.18
C GLY A 231 -7.15 -16.10 20.46
N TRP A 232 -6.08 -15.89 19.70
CA TRP A 232 -5.36 -16.93 18.94
C TRP A 232 -4.35 -17.67 19.82
N LEU A 233 -4.85 -18.29 20.90
CA LEU A 233 -4.01 -18.89 21.95
C LEU A 233 -3.13 -20.02 21.44
N GLU A 234 -3.62 -20.85 20.50
CA GLU A 234 -2.83 -21.93 19.90
C GLU A 234 -1.64 -21.39 19.11
N SER A 235 -1.86 -20.38 18.27
CA SER A 235 -0.79 -19.74 17.50
C SER A 235 0.19 -19.01 18.42
N LYS A 236 -0.29 -18.38 19.50
CA LYS A 236 0.57 -17.78 20.53
C LYS A 236 1.48 -18.83 21.16
N GLN A 237 0.93 -19.96 21.60
CA GLN A 237 1.73 -21.02 22.23
C GLN A 237 2.82 -21.52 21.27
N ARG A 238 2.49 -21.75 20.00
CA ARG A 238 3.49 -22.13 19.00
C ARG A 238 4.52 -21.04 18.73
N PHE A 239 4.12 -19.77 18.77
CA PHE A 239 5.04 -18.65 18.57
C PHE A 239 6.04 -18.49 19.72
N LEU A 240 5.66 -18.83 20.95
CA LEU A 240 6.59 -18.83 22.09
C LEU A 240 7.73 -19.84 21.88
N HIS A 241 7.46 -20.91 21.13
CA HIS A 241 8.44 -21.93 20.70
C HIS A 241 8.86 -21.75 19.23
N PHE A 242 8.80 -20.53 18.70
CA PHE A 242 9.06 -20.27 17.27
C PHE A 242 10.44 -20.77 16.81
N GLU A 243 11.48 -20.61 17.65
CA GLU A 243 12.83 -21.04 17.30
C GLU A 243 12.98 -22.58 17.29
N GLU A 244 12.08 -23.31 17.97
CA GLU A 244 12.06 -24.78 18.01
C GLU A 244 11.32 -25.36 16.80
N ASP A 245 10.20 -24.74 16.41
CA ASP A 245 9.36 -25.22 15.30
C ASP A 245 8.69 -24.06 14.54
N LYS A 246 9.46 -23.42 13.65
CA LYS A 246 8.98 -22.35 12.77
C LYS A 246 7.84 -22.82 11.87
N GLU A 247 7.89 -24.08 11.42
CA GLU A 247 6.92 -24.66 10.49
C GLU A 247 5.56 -24.84 11.15
N ALA A 248 5.51 -25.38 12.38
CA ALA A 248 4.25 -25.55 13.10
C ALA A 248 3.60 -24.20 13.45
N PHE A 249 4.39 -23.19 13.83
CA PHE A 249 3.90 -21.84 14.04
C PHE A 249 3.33 -21.26 12.73
N PHE A 250 4.12 -21.23 11.66
CA PHE A 250 3.72 -20.63 10.39
C PHE A 250 2.43 -21.25 9.85
N LYS A 251 2.35 -22.60 9.86
CA LYS A 251 1.14 -23.32 9.44
C LYS A 251 -0.07 -23.00 10.31
N SER A 252 0.09 -22.91 11.63
CA SER A 252 -1.00 -22.52 12.55
C SER A 252 -1.50 -21.11 12.25
N PHE A 253 -0.58 -20.16 12.09
CA PHE A 253 -0.91 -18.76 11.90
C PHE A 253 -1.62 -18.54 10.55
N VAL A 254 -1.13 -19.16 9.47
CA VAL A 254 -1.80 -19.10 8.15
C VAL A 254 -3.20 -19.72 8.20
N ARG A 255 -3.41 -20.79 8.96
CA ARG A 255 -4.76 -21.34 9.17
C ARG A 255 -5.69 -20.32 9.84
N GLN A 256 -5.22 -19.60 10.86
CA GLN A 256 -6.00 -18.54 11.51
C GLN A 256 -6.34 -17.39 10.55
N LEU A 257 -5.35 -16.89 9.80
CA LEU A 257 -5.54 -15.83 8.80
C LEU A 257 -6.62 -16.16 7.78
N THR A 258 -6.70 -17.42 7.39
CA THR A 258 -7.62 -17.81 6.32
C THR A 258 -9.04 -18.12 6.84
N GLN A 259 -9.22 -18.38 8.14
CA GLN A 259 -10.50 -18.73 8.75
C GLN A 259 -11.32 -17.49 9.17
N LYS A 260 -12.53 -17.70 9.71
CA LYS A 260 -13.43 -16.63 10.18
C LYS A 260 -12.77 -15.74 11.23
N GLU A 261 -11.88 -16.28 12.04
CA GLU A 261 -11.08 -15.59 13.04
C GLU A 261 -10.18 -14.54 12.38
N GLY A 262 -9.60 -14.86 11.22
CA GLY A 262 -8.83 -13.96 10.38
C GLY A 262 -9.62 -12.73 9.91
N LYS A 263 -10.95 -12.85 9.71
CA LYS A 263 -11.82 -11.71 9.37
C LYS A 263 -11.70 -10.61 10.42
N THR A 264 -11.68 -10.95 11.71
CA THR A 264 -11.62 -9.96 12.78
C THR A 264 -10.33 -9.15 12.74
N LEU A 265 -9.20 -9.80 12.48
CA LEU A 265 -7.91 -9.12 12.27
C LEU A 265 -7.95 -8.24 11.02
N TYR A 266 -8.46 -8.77 9.91
CA TYR A 266 -8.60 -8.03 8.65
C TYR A 266 -9.44 -6.77 8.82
N THR A 267 -10.65 -6.88 9.38
CA THR A 267 -11.55 -5.74 9.62
C THR A 267 -10.91 -4.72 10.57
N TRP A 268 -10.18 -5.16 11.60
CA TRP A 268 -9.45 -4.26 12.47
C TRP A 268 -8.34 -3.49 11.73
N LEU A 269 -7.51 -4.17 10.93
CA LEU A 269 -6.46 -3.52 10.14
C LEU A 269 -7.05 -2.54 9.12
N GLN A 270 -8.01 -2.99 8.32
CA GLN A 270 -8.69 -2.17 7.31
C GLN A 270 -9.34 -0.93 7.96
N GLY A 271 -10.04 -1.10 9.08
CA GLY A 271 -10.68 0.00 9.78
C GLY A 271 -9.70 1.06 10.28
N ASN A 272 -8.57 0.65 10.87
CA ASN A 272 -7.55 1.59 11.33
C ASN A 272 -6.79 2.25 10.16
N LEU A 273 -6.54 1.55 9.05
CA LEU A 273 -5.92 2.14 7.85
C LEU A 273 -6.85 3.18 7.18
N SER A 274 -8.14 2.87 7.11
CA SER A 274 -9.15 3.82 6.62
C SER A 274 -9.26 5.04 7.55
N ALA A 275 -9.27 4.82 8.87
CA ALA A 275 -9.28 5.92 9.84
C ALA A 275 -8.00 6.77 9.77
N ALA A 276 -6.83 6.14 9.63
CA ALA A 276 -5.56 6.83 9.43
C ALA A 276 -5.60 7.75 8.21
N THR A 277 -6.22 7.31 7.11
CA THR A 277 -6.39 8.13 5.91
C THR A 277 -7.29 9.34 6.17
N SER A 278 -8.40 9.14 6.90
CA SER A 278 -9.40 10.19 7.14
C SER A 278 -8.88 11.40 7.92
N GLU A 279 -7.83 11.22 8.73
CA GLU A 279 -7.18 12.32 9.46
C GLU A 279 -6.34 13.24 8.56
N TYR A 280 -6.18 12.90 7.28
CA TYR A 280 -5.46 13.71 6.31
C TYR A 280 -6.44 14.44 5.38
N PRO A 281 -6.83 15.69 5.70
CA PRO A 281 -7.93 16.40 5.02
C PRO A 281 -7.70 16.71 3.53
N ARG A 282 -6.50 16.48 3.00
CA ARG A 282 -6.15 16.72 1.59
C ARG A 282 -6.04 15.44 0.75
N LEU A 283 -6.19 14.26 1.35
CA LEU A 283 -6.25 12.99 0.63
C LEU A 283 -7.63 12.86 -0.03
N LYS A 284 -7.77 13.40 -1.25
CA LYS A 284 -8.96 13.08 -2.05
C LYS A 284 -8.94 11.58 -2.37
N GLN A 285 -10.07 10.93 -2.14
CA GLN A 285 -10.27 9.49 -2.34
C GLN A 285 -10.18 9.03 -3.80
N VAL A 286 -10.00 9.94 -4.77
CA VAL A 286 -9.81 9.63 -6.20
C VAL A 286 -8.76 10.58 -6.76
N LEU A 287 -7.78 10.05 -7.52
CA LEU A 287 -6.85 10.88 -8.28
C LEU A 287 -7.68 11.83 -9.17
N PRO A 288 -7.40 13.14 -9.18
CA PRO A 288 -8.21 14.11 -9.93
C PRO A 288 -8.42 13.76 -11.41
N VAL A 289 -7.45 13.07 -12.02
CA VAL A 289 -7.48 12.63 -13.43
C VAL A 289 -8.62 11.63 -13.70
N TYR A 290 -9.00 10.82 -12.71
CA TYR A 290 -10.03 9.79 -12.87
C TYR A 290 -11.39 10.19 -12.30
N ALA A 291 -11.56 11.39 -11.74
CA ALA A 291 -12.78 11.77 -11.04
C ALA A 291 -14.04 11.76 -11.94
N GLY A 292 -13.89 12.13 -13.22
CA GLY A 292 -14.98 12.06 -14.21
C GLY A 292 -15.37 10.62 -14.52
N ASN A 293 -14.39 9.81 -14.94
CA ASN A 293 -14.57 8.40 -15.29
C ASN A 293 -15.13 7.59 -14.11
N HIS A 294 -14.61 7.80 -12.90
CA HIS A 294 -15.08 7.15 -11.68
C HIS A 294 -16.58 7.40 -11.44
N ARG A 295 -17.05 8.64 -11.57
CA ARG A 295 -18.48 8.96 -11.38
C ARG A 295 -19.37 8.27 -12.42
N ILE A 296 -18.93 8.22 -13.68
CA ILE A 296 -19.65 7.54 -14.77
C ILE A 296 -19.75 6.04 -14.45
N ILE A 297 -18.64 5.42 -14.07
CA ILE A 297 -18.55 4.00 -13.71
C ILE A 297 -19.51 3.69 -12.56
N CYS A 298 -19.40 4.41 -11.44
CA CYS A 298 -20.23 4.20 -10.25
C CYS A 298 -21.73 4.29 -10.57
N ASN A 299 -22.15 5.33 -11.30
CA ASN A 299 -23.56 5.52 -11.67
C ASN A 299 -24.06 4.39 -12.58
N CYS A 300 -23.24 3.93 -13.53
CA CYS A 300 -23.58 2.85 -14.43
C CYS A 300 -23.71 1.52 -13.68
N ILE A 301 -22.75 1.20 -12.80
CA ILE A 301 -22.79 0.01 -11.93
C ILE A 301 -24.02 0.02 -11.04
N ASP A 302 -24.26 1.13 -10.32
CA ASP A 302 -25.40 1.28 -9.42
C ASP A 302 -26.73 1.01 -10.14
N LYS A 303 -26.90 1.58 -11.33
CA LYS A 303 -28.13 1.41 -12.11
C LYS A 303 -28.36 -0.06 -12.49
N VAL A 304 -27.38 -0.68 -13.17
CA VAL A 304 -27.53 -2.03 -13.72
C VAL A 304 -27.67 -3.08 -12.60
N ILE A 305 -26.90 -2.95 -11.52
CA ILE A 305 -26.94 -3.90 -10.40
C ILE A 305 -28.27 -3.82 -9.65
N ARG A 306 -28.81 -2.62 -9.42
CA ARG A 306 -30.13 -2.43 -8.79
C ARG A 306 -31.26 -2.95 -9.68
N ASP A 307 -31.20 -2.74 -11.00
CA ASP A 307 -32.16 -3.30 -11.96
C ASP A 307 -32.16 -4.84 -11.92
N CYS A 308 -31.03 -5.46 -11.54
CA CYS A 308 -30.91 -6.90 -11.32
C CYS A 308 -31.38 -7.36 -9.92
N GLY A 309 -31.93 -6.47 -9.09
CA GLY A 309 -32.50 -6.78 -7.78
C GLY A 309 -31.48 -7.01 -6.66
N TYR A 310 -30.29 -6.43 -6.77
CA TYR A 310 -29.35 -6.31 -5.65
C TYR A 310 -29.67 -5.06 -4.82
N GLU A 311 -29.47 -5.17 -3.51
CA GLU A 311 -29.50 -4.07 -2.55
C GLU A 311 -28.08 -3.53 -2.33
N GLY A 312 -27.99 -2.26 -1.93
CA GLY A 312 -26.73 -1.59 -1.62
C GLY A 312 -26.39 -0.48 -2.62
N SER A 313 -25.14 -0.05 -2.59
CA SER A 313 -24.59 0.97 -3.46
C SER A 313 -23.11 0.73 -3.64
N TYR A 314 -22.54 1.27 -4.72
CA TYR A 314 -21.10 1.18 -4.95
C TYR A 314 -20.28 1.52 -3.69
N PRO A 315 -19.26 0.72 -3.32
CA PRO A 315 -18.71 -0.43 -4.05
C PRO A 315 -19.32 -1.79 -3.68
N ASP A 316 -20.31 -1.87 -2.78
CA ASP A 316 -20.77 -3.12 -2.19
C ASP A 316 -22.26 -3.37 -2.40
N TYR A 317 -22.58 -4.55 -2.95
CA TYR A 317 -23.93 -4.97 -3.28
C TYR A 317 -24.22 -6.37 -2.74
N ARG A 318 -25.48 -6.62 -2.43
CA ARG A 318 -25.93 -7.89 -1.89
C ARG A 318 -27.28 -8.31 -2.45
N LYS A 319 -27.52 -9.62 -2.54
CA LYS A 319 -28.81 -10.17 -2.93
C LYS A 319 -29.10 -11.45 -2.16
N GLU A 320 -30.26 -11.49 -1.53
CA GLU A 320 -30.75 -12.71 -0.90
C GLU A 320 -31.37 -13.62 -1.96
N LYS A 321 -31.00 -14.90 -1.94
CA LYS A 321 -31.64 -15.94 -2.76
C LYS A 321 -32.00 -17.16 -1.91
N LYS A 322 -33.07 -17.86 -2.30
CA LYS A 322 -33.30 -19.23 -1.85
C LYS A 322 -32.23 -20.11 -2.48
N ALA A 323 -31.47 -20.85 -1.67
CA ALA A 323 -30.52 -21.81 -2.23
C ALA A 323 -31.26 -22.97 -2.91
N ALA A 324 -30.65 -23.57 -3.94
CA ALA A 324 -31.23 -24.70 -4.66
C ALA A 324 -31.40 -25.93 -3.74
N PHE A 325 -32.34 -26.83 -4.07
CA PHE A 325 -32.70 -28.00 -3.26
C PHE A 325 -31.49 -28.90 -2.91
N VAL A 326 -30.55 -29.01 -3.86
CA VAL A 326 -29.24 -29.64 -3.68
C VAL A 326 -28.19 -28.63 -4.11
N GLU A 327 -27.45 -28.10 -3.15
CA GLU A 327 -26.27 -27.29 -3.43
C GLU A 327 -25.03 -28.12 -3.11
N VAL A 328 -24.22 -28.38 -4.15
CA VAL A 328 -22.97 -29.11 -4.02
C VAL A 328 -21.87 -28.11 -3.76
N SER A 329 -21.46 -28.00 -2.50
CA SER A 329 -20.19 -27.37 -2.18
C SER A 329 -19.12 -28.45 -2.17
N GLN A 330 -18.18 -28.40 -3.10
CA GLN A 330 -16.93 -29.09 -2.91
C GLN A 330 -16.23 -28.44 -1.71
N VAL A 331 -15.75 -29.27 -0.78
CA VAL A 331 -14.85 -28.91 0.32
C VAL A 331 -14.02 -30.17 0.58
N TYR A 332 -12.71 -30.07 0.83
CA TYR A 332 -11.88 -31.26 1.15
C TYR A 332 -11.95 -32.42 0.12
N GLU A 333 -12.02 -32.15 -1.19
CA GLU A 333 -12.23 -33.18 -2.24
C GLU A 333 -13.52 -34.02 -2.09
N ARG A 334 -14.36 -33.69 -1.11
CA ARG A 334 -15.66 -34.30 -0.85
C ARG A 334 -16.75 -33.36 -1.34
N LYS A 335 -17.72 -33.92 -2.08
CA LYS A 335 -18.93 -33.20 -2.45
C LYS A 335 -19.84 -33.17 -1.23
N TYR A 336 -19.95 -32.00 -0.59
CA TYR A 336 -20.97 -31.79 0.43
C TYR A 336 -22.26 -31.38 -0.27
N THR A 337 -23.23 -32.29 -0.22
CA THR A 337 -24.60 -32.01 -0.59
C THR A 337 -25.31 -31.41 0.61
N TYR A 338 -25.64 -30.13 0.55
CA TYR A 338 -26.56 -29.54 1.53
C TYR A 338 -27.99 -29.73 1.01
N LEU A 339 -28.82 -30.44 1.78
CA LEU A 339 -30.27 -30.51 1.59
C LEU A 339 -30.89 -29.24 2.20
N ASN A 340 -31.59 -28.44 1.40
CA ASN A 340 -31.73 -27.01 1.71
C ASN A 340 -33.08 -26.59 2.33
N GLU A 341 -33.02 -25.97 3.52
CA GLU A 341 -34.04 -25.06 4.09
C GLU A 341 -33.48 -23.63 4.32
N LYS A 342 -32.26 -23.32 3.84
CA LYS A 342 -31.49 -22.13 4.22
C LYS A 342 -31.41 -21.08 3.12
N LYS A 343 -31.23 -19.82 3.55
CA LYS A 343 -31.04 -18.64 2.70
C LYS A 343 -29.56 -18.50 2.31
N LYS A 344 -29.31 -18.07 1.08
CA LYS A 344 -27.98 -17.79 0.52
C LYS A 344 -27.86 -16.29 0.28
N LEU A 345 -26.73 -15.72 0.68
CA LEU A 345 -26.37 -14.34 0.37
C LEU A 345 -25.36 -14.35 -0.78
N GLU A 346 -25.71 -13.68 -1.87
CA GLU A 346 -24.78 -13.34 -2.94
C GLU A 346 -24.27 -11.92 -2.72
N LEU A 347 -22.96 -11.73 -2.87
CA LEU A 347 -22.27 -10.46 -2.61
C LEU A 347 -21.46 -10.11 -3.85
N ILE A 348 -21.48 -8.83 -4.22
CA ILE A 348 -20.62 -8.27 -5.25
C ILE A 348 -19.93 -7.06 -4.63
N SER A 349 -18.60 -7.06 -4.63
CA SER A 349 -17.80 -5.91 -4.22
C SER A 349 -16.89 -5.47 -5.35
N PHE A 350 -16.65 -4.17 -5.45
CA PHE A 350 -15.71 -3.60 -6.41
C PHE A 350 -14.47 -3.06 -5.69
N VAL A 351 -13.30 -3.41 -6.20
CA VAL A 351 -12.03 -2.86 -5.71
C VAL A 351 -11.41 -2.00 -6.80
N GLU A 352 -11.12 -0.75 -6.46
CA GLU A 352 -10.46 0.19 -7.34
C GLU A 352 -8.95 0.19 -7.14
N SER A 353 -8.23 0.25 -8.24
CA SER A 353 -6.76 0.26 -8.27
C SER A 353 -6.26 1.11 -9.44
N ILE A 354 -5.01 1.56 -9.37
CA ILE A 354 -4.32 2.23 -10.47
C ILE A 354 -3.17 1.34 -10.91
N VAL A 355 -3.41 0.58 -11.97
CA VAL A 355 -2.45 -0.40 -12.47
C VAL A 355 -1.89 0.12 -13.79
N ASN A 356 -0.57 0.23 -13.88
CA ASN A 356 0.13 0.73 -15.06
C ASN A 356 -0.41 2.08 -15.58
N GLY A 357 -0.83 2.94 -14.66
CA GLY A 357 -1.37 4.26 -15.01
C GLY A 357 -2.78 4.23 -15.61
N CYS A 358 -3.55 3.15 -15.46
CA CYS A 358 -4.98 3.07 -15.79
C CYS A 358 -5.82 2.85 -14.52
N LEU A 359 -7.04 3.41 -14.49
CA LEU A 359 -8.02 3.07 -13.46
C LEU A 359 -8.52 1.64 -13.71
N THR A 360 -8.34 0.76 -12.74
CA THR A 360 -8.77 -0.62 -12.81
C THR A 360 -9.82 -0.90 -11.74
N VAL A 361 -10.98 -1.41 -12.15
CA VAL A 361 -12.09 -1.81 -11.28
C VAL A 361 -12.21 -3.33 -11.33
N THR A 362 -11.92 -4.00 -10.22
CA THR A 362 -11.99 -5.46 -10.09
C THR A 362 -13.29 -5.87 -9.41
N ALA A 363 -14.09 -6.71 -10.06
CA ALA A 363 -15.29 -7.29 -9.47
C ALA A 363 -14.94 -8.55 -8.65
N LEU A 364 -15.37 -8.55 -7.40
CA LEU A 364 -15.30 -9.68 -6.50
C LEU A 364 -16.69 -10.26 -6.31
N ARG A 365 -16.84 -11.57 -6.51
CA ARG A 365 -18.10 -12.27 -6.28
C ARG A 365 -17.98 -13.16 -5.06
N GLY A 366 -18.80 -12.87 -4.04
CA GLY A 366 -18.86 -13.59 -2.78
C GLY A 366 -20.17 -14.37 -2.63
N THR A 367 -20.12 -15.50 -1.92
CA THR A 367 -21.31 -16.20 -1.46
C THR A 367 -21.17 -16.64 -0.02
N ILE A 368 -22.25 -16.50 0.76
CA ILE A 368 -22.31 -16.93 2.17
C ILE A 368 -23.61 -17.71 2.41
N LEU A 369 -23.47 -18.92 2.91
CA LEU A 369 -24.57 -19.78 3.34
C LEU A 369 -24.82 -19.61 4.85
N GLY A 370 -25.95 -19.01 5.22
CA GLY A 370 -26.30 -18.76 6.61
C GLY A 370 -26.47 -20.05 7.43
N LYS A 371 -26.03 -20.05 8.69
CA LYS A 371 -26.31 -21.16 9.63
C LYS A 371 -27.72 -21.04 10.19
N ARG A 372 -28.13 -19.83 10.54
CA ARG A 372 -29.42 -19.37 11.08
C ARG A 372 -29.98 -18.25 10.20
N LYS A 373 -31.29 -17.98 10.28
CA LYS A 373 -31.93 -16.87 9.54
C LYS A 373 -31.24 -15.52 9.78
N THR A 374 -30.64 -15.32 10.95
CA THR A 374 -30.02 -14.05 11.37
C THR A 374 -28.62 -13.81 10.82
N ASP A 375 -27.91 -14.86 10.39
CA ASP A 375 -26.48 -14.76 10.04
C ASP A 375 -26.22 -14.03 8.73
N ILE A 376 -27.27 -13.81 7.92
CA ILE A 376 -27.24 -13.15 6.62
C ILE A 376 -27.76 -11.71 6.66
N TYR A 377 -28.14 -11.20 7.84
CA TYR A 377 -28.67 -9.84 8.00
C TYR A 377 -27.62 -8.80 8.37
N ASP A 378 -26.35 -9.19 8.51
CA ASP A 378 -25.28 -8.23 8.66
C ASP A 378 -25.13 -7.43 7.36
N THR A 379 -25.63 -6.19 7.39
CA THR A 379 -25.60 -5.25 6.27
C THR A 379 -24.19 -4.79 5.91
N ALA A 380 -23.21 -5.00 6.79
CA ALA A 380 -21.82 -4.65 6.54
C ALA A 380 -21.04 -5.75 5.82
N MET A 381 -21.68 -6.88 5.46
CA MET A 381 -20.99 -7.96 4.74
C MET A 381 -20.64 -7.57 3.31
N THR A 382 -19.40 -7.85 2.92
CA THR A 382 -18.86 -7.60 1.56
C THR A 382 -18.39 -8.91 0.93
N ALA A 383 -18.14 -8.93 -0.38
CA ALA A 383 -17.67 -10.14 -1.06
C ALA A 383 -16.36 -10.68 -0.47
N ILE A 384 -15.51 -9.81 0.08
CA ILE A 384 -14.25 -10.16 0.75
C ILE A 384 -14.50 -11.10 1.95
N ASP A 385 -15.64 -10.98 2.63
CA ASP A 385 -16.01 -11.88 3.73
C ASP A 385 -16.16 -13.35 3.30
N GLY A 386 -16.38 -13.58 2.01
CA GLY A 386 -16.40 -14.90 1.38
C GLY A 386 -15.02 -15.58 1.33
N CYS A 387 -13.93 -14.84 1.46
CA CYS A 387 -12.55 -15.35 1.46
C CYS A 387 -12.21 -16.12 2.75
N PHE A 388 -12.79 -15.70 3.87
CA PHE A 388 -12.58 -16.31 5.17
C PHE A 388 -13.44 -17.57 5.29
N THR A 389 -12.84 -18.77 5.25
CA THR A 389 -13.66 -19.98 5.18
C THR A 389 -14.39 -20.29 6.48
N GLU A 390 -15.56 -20.89 6.32
CA GLU A 390 -16.36 -21.43 7.41
C GLU A 390 -16.96 -22.78 6.96
N GLN A 391 -16.19 -23.87 7.05
CA GLN A 391 -16.64 -25.22 6.65
C GLN A 391 -17.23 -25.28 5.23
N GLY A 392 -16.68 -24.51 4.29
CA GLY A 392 -17.14 -24.45 2.89
C GLY A 392 -18.44 -23.70 2.61
N ARG A 393 -18.96 -22.95 3.59
CA ARG A 393 -20.17 -22.11 3.47
C ARG A 393 -19.92 -20.75 2.84
N ARG A 394 -18.65 -20.39 2.67
CA ARG A 394 -18.18 -19.09 2.22
C ARG A 394 -17.27 -19.29 1.04
N ARG A 395 -17.46 -18.49 -0.01
CA ARG A 395 -16.63 -18.47 -1.20
C ARG A 395 -16.49 -17.04 -1.69
N CYS A 396 -15.33 -16.71 -2.23
CA CYS A 396 -15.07 -15.48 -2.95
C CYS A 396 -14.17 -15.81 -4.14
N GLN A 397 -14.30 -15.09 -5.24
CA GLN A 397 -13.40 -15.15 -6.37
C GLN A 397 -13.36 -13.79 -7.08
N VAL A 398 -12.27 -13.55 -7.81
CA VAL A 398 -12.19 -12.44 -8.75
C VAL A 398 -12.98 -12.88 -10.01
N GLU A 399 -14.04 -12.16 -10.36
CA GLU A 399 -14.88 -12.55 -11.50
C GLU A 399 -14.40 -11.89 -12.80
N SER A 400 -14.14 -10.58 -12.74
CA SER A 400 -13.82 -9.78 -13.91
C SER A 400 -13.07 -8.52 -13.52
N VAL A 401 -12.38 -7.94 -14.50
CA VAL A 401 -11.59 -6.72 -14.34
C VAL A 401 -11.93 -5.76 -15.48
N LEU A 402 -12.30 -4.54 -15.12
CA LEU A 402 -12.46 -3.40 -16.04
C LEU A 402 -11.20 -2.52 -15.94
N SER A 403 -10.64 -2.11 -17.07
CA SER A 403 -9.52 -1.17 -17.10
C SER A 403 -9.87 0.02 -17.99
N ILE A 404 -9.66 1.22 -17.47
CA ILE A 404 -10.00 2.50 -18.10
C ILE A 404 -8.74 3.36 -18.17
N ASP A 405 -8.34 3.68 -19.39
CA ASP A 405 -7.25 4.61 -19.66
C ASP A 405 -7.73 6.06 -19.38
N PRO A 406 -6.89 6.93 -18.81
CA PRO A 406 -7.24 8.32 -18.55
C PRO A 406 -7.68 9.10 -19.80
N ASP A 407 -7.23 8.71 -20.99
CA ASP A 407 -7.52 9.40 -22.25
C ASP A 407 -8.79 8.87 -22.96
N MET A 408 -9.52 7.92 -22.35
CA MET A 408 -10.80 7.42 -22.89
C MET A 408 -11.92 8.47 -22.82
N GLU A 409 -12.69 8.57 -23.90
CA GLU A 409 -13.87 9.43 -23.96
C GLU A 409 -15.04 8.86 -23.14
N GLU A 410 -15.92 9.74 -22.63
CA GLU A 410 -17.03 9.34 -21.74
C GLU A 410 -17.92 8.23 -22.32
N GLY A 411 -18.18 8.25 -23.64
CA GLY A 411 -18.98 7.24 -24.33
C GLY A 411 -18.34 5.85 -24.32
N GLN A 412 -17.01 5.78 -24.47
CA GLN A 412 -16.25 4.53 -24.43
C GLN A 412 -16.24 3.95 -23.02
N VAL A 413 -16.05 4.81 -22.01
CA VAL A 413 -16.10 4.41 -20.59
C VAL A 413 -17.47 3.82 -20.26
N LEU A 414 -18.55 4.44 -20.73
CA LEU A 414 -19.91 3.96 -20.48
C LEU A 414 -20.17 2.59 -21.12
N GLU A 415 -19.80 2.42 -22.40
CA GLU A 415 -19.98 1.16 -23.14
C GLU A 415 -19.21 0.00 -22.48
N LEU A 416 -17.92 0.20 -22.20
CA LEU A 416 -17.07 -0.80 -21.54
C LEU A 416 -17.60 -1.16 -20.14
N THR A 417 -18.08 -0.17 -19.39
CA THR A 417 -18.67 -0.40 -18.07
C THR A 417 -19.94 -1.22 -18.17
N GLN A 418 -20.81 -0.93 -19.15
CA GLN A 418 -22.04 -1.71 -19.37
C GLN A 418 -21.73 -3.16 -19.71
N ASP A 419 -20.82 -3.41 -20.65
CA ASP A 419 -20.42 -4.77 -21.03
C ASP A 419 -19.83 -5.54 -19.85
N PHE A 420 -18.96 -4.89 -19.07
CA PHE A 420 -18.37 -5.43 -17.86
C PHE A 420 -19.43 -5.86 -16.83
N ILE A 421 -20.42 -5.01 -16.53
CA ILE A 421 -21.46 -5.35 -15.55
C ILE A 421 -22.42 -6.40 -16.10
N ILE A 422 -22.79 -6.30 -17.39
CA ILE A 422 -23.69 -7.28 -18.03
C ILE A 422 -23.08 -8.68 -17.95
N GLY A 423 -21.78 -8.82 -18.19
CA GLY A 423 -21.06 -10.09 -18.04
C GLY A 423 -20.94 -10.59 -16.59
N LEU A 424 -21.08 -9.71 -15.60
CA LEU A 424 -21.01 -10.04 -14.17
C LEU A 424 -22.35 -10.55 -13.63
N VAL A 425 -23.48 -10.00 -14.11
CA VAL A 425 -24.82 -10.24 -13.53
C VAL A 425 -25.71 -11.19 -14.33
N LYS A 426 -25.41 -11.41 -15.63
CA LYS A 426 -26.07 -12.44 -16.45
C LYS A 426 -25.35 -13.77 -16.32
#